data_AF-A0A345BCE5-F1
#
_entry.id   AF-A0A345BCE5-F1
#
_cell.length_a   1.000
_cell.length_b   1.000
_cell.length_c   1.000
_cell.angle_alpha   90.00
_cell.angle_beta   90.00
_cell.angle_gamma   90.00
#
_symmetry.space_group_name_H-M   'P 1'
#
loop_
_entity.id
_entity.type
_entity.pdbx_description
1 polymer ?
#
loop_
_entity_poly.entity_id
_entity_poly.type
_entity_poly.pdbx_seq_one_letter_code
_entity_poly.pdbx_strand_id
1 'polypeptide(L)' 'MDGIKYVVFTEKSIRLLGNNQYTSNVESGSTRTEIKHWVELYFGVKVIAINSHQLPGKG' A
#
# COMPACT_ATOMS: atom_id res chain seq x y z
N MET A 1 -4.02 1.83 -12.25
CA MET A 1 -3.03 1.72 -11.15
C MET A 1 -3.05 3.02 -10.34
N ASP A 2 -4.19 3.73 -10.42
CA ASP A 2 -4.23 5.19 -10.33
C ASP A 2 -4.20 5.70 -8.88
N GLY A 3 -4.47 4.81 -7.93
CA GLY A 3 -4.40 5.12 -6.50
C GLY A 3 -3.04 4.84 -5.86
N ILE A 4 -2.12 4.12 -6.52
CA ILE A 4 -0.81 3.75 -5.92
C ILE A 4 0.26 4.68 -6.45
N LYS A 5 0.89 5.46 -5.56
CA LYS A 5 1.93 6.44 -5.93
C LYS A 5 3.30 5.81 -6.06
N TYR A 6 3.83 5.33 -4.93
CA TYR A 6 5.19 4.78 -4.86
C TYR A 6 5.34 3.84 -3.67
N VAL A 7 6.27 2.89 -3.80
CA VAL A 7 6.64 1.96 -2.74
C VAL A 7 7.50 2.69 -1.70
N VAL A 8 7.32 2.36 -0.43
CA VAL A 8 8.11 2.93 0.66
C VAL A 8 9.37 2.07 0.87
N PHE A 9 10.54 2.69 0.76
CA PHE A 9 11.84 2.04 1.00
C PHE A 9 12.47 2.55 2.31
N THR A 10 12.28 1.78 3.38
CA THR A 10 12.84 2.00 4.71
C THR A 10 13.31 0.66 5.26
N GLU A 11 14.18 0.65 6.28
CA GLU A 11 14.59 -0.61 6.93
C GLU A 11 13.37 -1.44 7.37
N LYS A 12 12.36 -0.77 7.95
CA LYS A 12 11.11 -1.42 8.36
C LYS A 12 10.37 -2.06 7.20
N SER A 13 10.22 -1.36 6.07
CA SER A 13 9.48 -1.93 4.92
C SER A 13 10.24 -3.07 4.26
N ILE A 14 11.58 -3.04 4.25
CA ILE A 14 12.42 -4.16 3.79
C ILE A 14 12.25 -5.39 4.69
N ARG A 15 12.21 -5.20 6.02
CA ARG A 15 11.96 -6.30 6.96
C ARG A 15 10.56 -6.89 6.80
N LEU A 16 9.55 -6.06 6.56
CA LEU A 16 8.17 -6.49 6.31
C LEU A 16 8.02 -7.22 4.98
N LEU A 17 8.78 -6.81 3.96
CA LEU A 17 8.81 -7.46 2.65
C LEU A 17 9.22 -8.94 2.77
N GLY A 18 10.17 -9.26 3.64
CA GLY A 18 10.56 -10.66 3.93
C GLY A 18 9.42 -11.52 4.49
N ASN A 19 8.38 -10.89 5.04
CA ASN A 19 7.16 -11.52 5.53
C ASN A 19 5.96 -11.31 4.58
N ASN A 20 6.21 -11.06 3.29
CA ASN A 20 5.21 -10.78 2.26
C ASN A 20 4.27 -9.61 2.59
N GLN A 21 4.74 -8.64 3.37
CA GLN A 21 4.01 -7.40 3.66
C GLN A 21 4.64 -6.24 2.90
N TYR A 22 3.81 -5.57 2.10
CA TYR A 22 4.23 -4.48 1.22
C TYR A 22 3.69 -3.15 1.76
N THR A 23 4.46 -2.09 1.58
CA THR A 23 4.08 -0.74 2.04
C THR A 23 4.25 0.25 0.90
N SER A 24 3.18 0.96 0.56
CA SER A 24 3.14 1.94 -0.52
C SER A 24 2.36 3.17 -0.09
N ASN A 25 2.77 4.33 -0.58
CA ASN A 25 1.98 5.55 -0.48
C ASN A 25 0.92 5.57 -1.59
N VAL A 26 -0.27 6.04 -1.24
CA VAL A 26 -1.45 6.04 -2.09
C VAL A 26 -2.06 7.43 -2.18
N GLU A 27 -2.96 7.65 -3.14
CA GLU A 27 -3.78 8.88 -3.19
C GLU A 27 -4.65 8.98 -1.93
N SER A 28 -4.68 10.16 -1.31
CA SER A 28 -5.36 10.38 -0.03
C SER A 28 -6.87 10.14 -0.08
N GLY A 29 -7.48 10.29 -1.26
CA GLY A 29 -8.90 10.02 -1.50
C GLY A 29 -9.23 8.54 -1.76
N SER A 30 -8.25 7.65 -1.89
CA SER A 30 -8.49 6.24 -2.20
C SER A 30 -8.99 5.47 -0.98
N THR A 31 -9.99 4.63 -1.19
CA THR A 31 -10.49 3.69 -0.18
C THR A 31 -9.66 2.41 -0.14
N ARG A 32 -9.68 1.70 0.99
CA ARG A 32 -8.99 0.40 1.15
C ARG A 32 -9.44 -0.63 0.11
N THR A 33 -10.72 -0.62 -0.25
CA THR A 33 -11.30 -1.56 -1.22
C THR A 33 -10.78 -1.30 -2.63
N GLU A 34 -10.69 -0.04 -3.05
CA GLU A 34 -10.12 0.33 -4.35
C GLU A 34 -8.65 -0.07 -4.43
N ILE A 35 -7.85 0.26 -3.42
CA ILE A 35 -6.44 -0.11 -3.38
C ILE A 35 -6.27 -1.64 -3.45
N LYS A 36 -7.06 -2.38 -2.66
CA LYS A 36 -7.06 -3.84 -2.70
C LYS A 36 -7.37 -4.36 -4.10
N HIS A 37 -8.45 -3.87 -4.72
CA HIS A 37 -8.85 -4.28 -6.06
C HIS A 37 -7.76 -4.04 -7.10
N TRP A 38 -7.14 -2.85 -7.09
CA TRP A 38 -6.06 -2.54 -8.02
C TRP A 38 -4.85 -3.45 -7.83
N VAL A 39 -4.44 -3.72 -6.58
CA VAL A 39 -3.31 -4.62 -6.30
C VAL A 39 -3.59 -6.03 -6.81
N GLU A 40 -4.78 -6.57 -6.52
CA GLU A 40 -5.17 -7.91 -6.98
C GLU A 40 -5.24 -7.98 -8.50
N LEU A 41 -5.81 -6.96 -9.16
CA LEU A 41 -5.98 -6.90 -10.61
C LEU A 41 -4.65 -6.78 -11.37
N TYR A 42 -3.73 -5.91 -10.95
CA TYR A 42 -2.48 -5.69 -11.69
C TYR A 42 -1.42 -6.75 -11.47
N PHE A 43 -1.33 -7.29 -10.24
CA PHE A 43 -0.27 -8.23 -9.89
C PHE A 43 -0.76 -9.69 -9.92
N GLY A 44 -2.05 -9.93 -10.11
CA GLY A 44 -2.62 -11.29 -10.12
C GLY A 44 -2.48 -12.01 -8.78
N VAL A 45 -2.48 -11.26 -7.68
CA VAL A 45 -2.31 -11.77 -6.32
C VAL A 45 -3.63 -11.75 -5.55
N LYS A 46 -3.71 -12.47 -4.44
CA LYS A 46 -4.81 -12.39 -3.48
C LYS A 46 -4.37 -11.65 -2.22
N VAL A 47 -5.01 -10.53 -1.91
CA VAL A 47 -4.70 -9.74 -0.72
C VAL A 47 -5.53 -10.23 0.46
N ILE A 48 -4.84 -10.74 1.49
CA ILE A 48 -5.48 -11.29 2.69
C ILE A 48 -6.07 -10.17 3.55
N ALA A 49 -5.30 -9.10 3.80
CA ALA A 49 -5.70 -7.96 4.60
C ALA A 49 -4.99 -6.69 4.12
N ILE A 50 -5.60 -5.53 4.39
CA ILE A 50 -5.01 -4.21 4.06
C ILE A 50 -5.18 -3.27 5.26
N ASN A 51 -4.12 -2.53 5.55
CA ASN A 51 -4.09 -1.48 6.55
C ASN A 51 -3.82 -0.14 5.86
N SER A 52 -4.35 0.96 6.42
CA SER A 52 -4.07 2.31 5.93
C SER A 52 -3.85 3.27 7.09
N HIS A 53 -3.04 4.29 6.83
CA HIS A 53 -2.80 5.39 7.76
C HIS A 53 -2.62 6.69 6.97
N GLN A 54 -3.16 7.79 7.48
CA GLN A 54 -2.99 9.12 6.92
C GLN A 54 -2.02 9.89 7.81
N LEU A 55 -0.88 10.28 7.24
CA LEU A 55 0.12 11.06 7.97
C LEU A 55 -0.42 12.46 8.24
N PRO A 56 -0.16 13.04 9.42
CA PRO A 56 -0.45 14.45 9.67
C PRO A 56 0.40 15.32 8.73
N GLY A 57 -0.14 16.49 8.38
CA GLY A 57 0.64 17.52 7.67
C GLY A 57 1.86 17.92 8.49
N LYS A 58 2.94 18.31 7.81
CA LYS A 58 4.12 18.84 8.50
C LYS A 58 3.75 20.23 9.04
N GLY A 59 3.79 20.38 10.36
CA GLY A 59 3.68 21.68 11.05
C GLY A 59 4.94 22.51 10.88
#